data_AF-C5WTY9-F1
#
_entry.id   AF-C5WTY9-F1
#
_cell.length_a   1.000
_cell.length_b   1.000
_cell.length_c   1.000
_cell.angle_alpha   90.00
_cell.angle_beta   90.00
_cell.angle_gamma   90.00
#
_symmetry.space_group_name_H-M   'P 1'
#
loop_
_entity.id
_entity.type
_entity.pdbx_description
1 polymer ?
#
loop_
_entity_poly.entity_id
_entity_poly.type
_entity_poly.pdbx_seq_one_letter_code
_entity_poly.pdbx_strand_id
1 'polypeptide(L)'
;MAAMNSDLGGLGGRPANPQANPFGTALHGAGSGLIRTGLEAYGGRIIDSSSEFMQSNITQYLSNPQYYFQVNSQYVRNKLKVILFPFLHRGHWTRITEPVGGRLSYKPPVQDINAPDLYIPLMAFGTYIIVAGYALGVLGRFTPEALTLQFSKGILGWFLQVMLIKGLLYSLGSSEAPLLDVVAYAGYGFAGTSLAMLARIFWSYLYYFIMPWFCICTGVFLVKTMKRVLLGGPRSYERHPSRNHYFLLFLAAVQFPMLFWLSNISG
;
A
#
# COMPACT_ATOMS: atom_id res chain seq x y z
N MET A 1 57.98 58.39 -10.56
CA MET A 1 57.71 57.41 -9.49
C MET A 1 58.06 56.03 -10.03
N ALA A 2 58.61 55.15 -9.19
CA ALA A 2 58.75 53.72 -9.48
C ALA A 2 57.36 53.01 -9.33
N ALA A 3 57.13 51.74 -9.67
CA ALA A 3 58.03 50.63 -10.02
C ALA A 3 57.33 49.55 -10.86
N MET A 4 58.12 48.59 -11.38
CA MET A 4 57.87 47.12 -11.52
C MET A 4 56.46 46.61 -11.92
N ASN A 5 56.26 45.98 -13.08
CA ASN A 5 56.73 44.64 -13.53
C ASN A 5 55.97 43.44 -12.94
N SER A 6 55.19 42.73 -13.77
CA SER A 6 55.01 41.27 -13.67
C SER A 6 54.44 40.68 -14.97
N ASP A 7 55.20 39.72 -15.51
CA ASP A 7 54.99 39.00 -16.77
C ASP A 7 54.03 37.79 -16.68
N LEU A 8 53.89 37.08 -17.80
CA LEU A 8 53.51 35.65 -17.93
C LEU A 8 52.03 35.24 -17.84
N GLY A 9 51.37 35.20 -19.01
CA GLY A 9 50.27 34.27 -19.32
C GLY A 9 50.70 33.29 -20.40
N GLY A 10 51.16 32.10 -20.01
CA GLY A 10 51.80 31.14 -20.92
C GLY A 10 50.91 30.01 -21.46
N LEU A 11 51.45 29.34 -22.48
CA LEU A 11 51.13 27.98 -22.96
C LEU A 11 49.75 27.76 -23.61
N GLY A 12 49.76 27.67 -24.95
CA GLY A 12 48.64 27.11 -25.72
C GLY A 12 48.65 25.58 -25.75
N GLY A 13 47.46 24.98 -25.85
CA GLY A 13 47.25 23.55 -26.09
C GLY A 13 46.11 23.34 -27.10
N ARG A 14 46.36 22.53 -28.13
CA ARG A 14 45.34 22.15 -29.13
C ARG A 14 44.22 21.30 -28.49
N PRO A 15 42.94 21.50 -28.82
CA PRO A 15 41.92 20.49 -28.57
C PRO A 15 42.11 19.29 -29.51
N ALA A 16 42.07 18.08 -28.96
CA ALA A 16 42.11 16.84 -29.73
C ALA A 16 40.71 16.49 -30.27
N ASN A 17 40.67 15.91 -31.48
CA ASN A 17 39.43 15.55 -32.17
C ASN A 17 38.96 14.14 -31.73
N PRO A 18 37.71 13.94 -31.27
CA PRO A 18 37.16 12.60 -31.04
C PRO A 18 36.87 11.89 -32.38
N GLN A 19 37.34 10.65 -32.53
CA GLN A 19 37.08 9.82 -33.71
C GLN A 19 35.58 9.56 -33.92
N ALA A 20 35.14 9.64 -35.17
CA ALA A 20 33.80 9.24 -35.58
C ALA A 20 33.65 7.71 -35.62
N ASN A 21 32.65 7.17 -34.92
CA ASN A 21 32.30 5.74 -34.98
C ASN A 21 31.48 5.44 -36.26
N PRO A 22 31.94 4.53 -37.16
CA PRO A 22 31.30 4.35 -38.49
C PRO A 22 29.93 3.64 -38.50
N PHE A 23 29.43 3.15 -37.36
CA PHE A 23 28.25 2.28 -37.31
C PHE A 23 26.90 3.00 -37.18
N GLY A 24 26.87 4.34 -37.13
CA GLY A 24 25.63 5.12 -36.90
C GLY A 24 24.74 5.37 -38.12
N THR A 25 25.24 5.16 -39.34
CA THR A 25 24.68 5.84 -40.54
C THR A 25 23.76 4.97 -41.42
N ALA A 26 23.52 3.70 -41.07
CA ALA A 26 22.87 2.74 -41.97
C ALA A 26 21.33 2.65 -41.85
N LEU A 27 20.70 3.29 -40.86
CA LEU A 27 19.25 3.13 -40.58
C LEU A 27 18.41 4.39 -40.84
N HIS A 28 18.92 5.33 -41.66
CA HIS A 28 18.34 6.67 -41.80
C HIS A 28 17.80 7.01 -43.21
N GLY A 29 17.67 6.01 -44.09
CA GLY A 29 17.15 6.15 -45.45
C GLY A 29 15.81 5.42 -45.65
N ALA A 30 14.85 6.12 -46.28
CA ALA A 30 13.55 5.59 -46.75
C ALA A 30 12.58 5.03 -45.68
N GLY A 31 11.79 5.92 -45.05
CA GLY A 31 10.56 5.50 -44.35
C GLY A 31 9.96 6.50 -43.35
N SER A 32 10.73 7.46 -42.85
CA SER A 32 10.38 8.18 -41.61
C SER A 32 9.53 9.45 -41.76
N GLY A 33 9.28 9.98 -42.97
CA GLY A 33 8.65 11.31 -43.12
C GLY A 33 7.21 11.42 -42.61
N LEU A 34 6.35 10.44 -42.94
CA LEU A 34 4.90 10.52 -42.68
C LEU A 34 4.49 9.96 -41.31
N ILE A 35 5.15 8.88 -40.86
CA ILE A 35 4.85 8.24 -39.57
C ILE A 35 5.32 9.14 -38.41
N ARG A 36 6.47 9.81 -38.59
CA ARG A 36 7.08 10.64 -37.56
C ARG A 36 6.32 11.95 -37.31
N THR A 37 5.80 12.60 -38.34
CA THR A 37 5.00 13.84 -38.18
C THR A 37 3.66 13.60 -37.49
N GLY A 38 2.98 12.49 -37.78
CA GLY A 38 1.76 12.10 -37.06
C GLY A 38 2.01 11.71 -35.60
N LEU A 39 3.09 10.95 -35.35
CA LEU A 39 3.45 10.45 -34.02
C LEU A 39 4.09 11.52 -33.11
N GLU A 40 4.86 12.48 -33.64
CA GLU A 40 5.40 13.59 -32.85
C GLU A 40 4.27 14.55 -32.41
N ALA A 41 3.32 14.89 -33.29
CA ALA A 41 2.25 15.85 -32.99
C ALA A 41 1.21 15.37 -31.96
N TYR A 42 0.91 14.07 -31.92
CA TYR A 42 -0.06 13.47 -30.99
C TYR A 42 0.60 12.63 -29.88
N GLY A 43 1.69 11.92 -30.19
CA GLY A 43 2.44 11.13 -29.20
C GLY A 43 3.12 12.00 -28.15
N GLY A 44 3.66 13.16 -28.53
CA GLY A 44 4.18 14.15 -27.57
C GLY A 44 3.10 14.56 -26.57
N ARG A 45 1.91 14.95 -27.04
CA ARG A 45 0.79 15.33 -26.16
C ARG A 45 0.33 14.20 -25.24
N ILE A 46 0.34 12.94 -25.68
CA ILE A 46 -0.04 11.80 -24.84
C ILE A 46 1.04 11.50 -23.80
N ILE A 47 2.33 11.59 -24.16
CA ILE A 47 3.46 11.34 -23.25
C ILE A 47 3.61 12.48 -22.24
N ASP A 48 3.58 13.74 -22.68
CA ASP A 48 3.68 14.91 -21.81
C ASP A 48 2.49 14.94 -20.84
N SER A 49 1.26 14.79 -21.35
CA SER A 49 0.06 14.72 -20.51
C SER A 49 0.10 13.53 -19.54
N SER A 50 0.60 12.36 -19.96
CA SER A 50 0.83 11.22 -19.06
C SER A 50 1.87 11.57 -17.99
N SER A 51 2.96 12.26 -18.34
CA SER A 51 4.02 12.63 -17.41
C SER A 51 3.56 13.67 -16.37
N GLU A 52 2.76 14.66 -16.78
CA GLU A 52 2.18 15.67 -15.89
C GLU A 52 1.09 15.08 -15.00
N PHE A 53 0.22 14.22 -15.55
CA PHE A 53 -0.74 13.45 -14.74
C PHE A 53 -0.04 12.50 -13.77
N MET A 54 1.07 11.87 -14.16
CA MET A 54 1.87 11.03 -13.27
C MET A 54 2.56 11.86 -12.18
N GLN A 55 3.26 12.95 -12.50
CA GLN A 55 3.93 13.78 -11.49
C GLN A 55 2.94 14.41 -10.50
N SER A 56 1.81 14.95 -10.97
CA SER A 56 0.81 15.57 -10.09
C SER A 56 0.06 14.54 -9.23
N ASN A 57 -0.41 13.43 -9.81
CA ASN A 57 -1.20 12.45 -9.07
C ASN A 57 -0.35 11.47 -8.25
N ILE A 58 0.75 10.93 -8.79
CA ILE A 58 1.58 9.96 -8.04
C ILE A 58 2.19 10.61 -6.81
N THR A 59 2.64 11.87 -6.91
CA THR A 59 3.17 12.62 -5.75
C THR A 59 2.11 12.89 -4.69
N GLN A 60 0.82 12.92 -5.06
CA GLN A 60 -0.31 13.09 -4.14
C GLN A 60 -0.83 11.75 -3.54
N TYR A 61 -0.68 10.62 -4.25
CA TYR A 61 -1.13 9.29 -3.80
C TYR A 61 -0.04 8.45 -3.10
N LEU A 62 1.24 8.67 -3.44
CA LEU A 62 2.42 8.03 -2.83
C LEU A 62 3.23 9.03 -1.98
N SER A 63 2.57 10.03 -1.41
CA SER A 63 3.17 11.04 -0.53
C SER A 63 3.91 10.38 0.64
N ASN A 64 5.24 10.31 0.53
CA ASN A 64 6.17 9.84 1.55
C ASN A 64 5.92 8.40 2.08
N PRO A 65 6.33 7.34 1.34
CA PRO A 65 6.20 5.96 1.82
C PRO A 65 6.96 5.69 3.13
N GLN A 66 8.04 6.45 3.42
CA GLN A 66 8.83 6.29 4.64
C GLN A 66 7.98 6.51 5.90
N TYR A 67 6.95 7.36 5.85
CA TYR A 67 6.00 7.58 6.95
C TYR A 67 5.39 6.25 7.44
N TYR A 68 4.96 5.38 6.52
CA TYR A 68 4.26 4.13 6.84
C TYR A 68 5.18 3.01 7.37
N PHE A 69 6.49 3.21 7.30
CA PHE A 69 7.52 2.29 7.80
C PHE A 69 8.27 2.83 9.04
N GLN A 70 7.92 4.03 9.52
CA GLN A 70 8.37 4.51 10.83
C GLN A 70 7.63 3.76 11.95
N VAL A 71 8.16 2.58 12.30
CA VAL A 71 7.65 1.71 13.38
C VAL A 71 8.78 1.29 14.31
N ASN A 72 8.44 0.95 15.56
CA ASN A 72 9.36 0.34 16.51
C ASN A 72 8.78 -0.95 17.11
N SER A 73 9.60 -1.75 17.80
CA SER A 73 9.17 -3.06 18.33
C SER A 73 8.02 -2.98 19.35
N GLN A 74 7.94 -1.88 20.11
CA GLN A 74 6.85 -1.62 21.06
C GLN A 74 5.54 -1.28 20.35
N TYR A 75 5.61 -0.46 19.30
CA TYR A 75 4.50 -0.15 18.41
C TYR A 75 3.94 -1.43 17.79
N VAL A 76 4.80 -2.26 17.16
CA VAL A 76 4.35 -3.50 16.49
C VAL A 76 3.62 -4.42 17.47
N ARG A 77 4.18 -4.65 18.66
CA ARG A 77 3.52 -5.45 19.72
C ARG A 77 2.17 -4.87 20.15
N ASN A 78 2.08 -3.55 20.31
CA ASN A 78 0.84 -2.89 20.72
C ASN A 78 -0.20 -2.90 19.59
N LYS A 79 0.20 -2.59 18.36
CA LYS A 79 -0.67 -2.54 17.17
C LYS A 79 -1.22 -3.92 16.85
N LEU A 80 -0.40 -4.97 16.97
CA LEU A 80 -0.85 -6.35 16.83
C LEU A 80 -1.91 -6.72 17.89
N LYS A 81 -1.76 -6.30 19.15
CA LYS A 81 -2.83 -6.48 20.17
C LYS A 81 -4.13 -5.77 19.77
N VAL A 82 -4.07 -4.58 19.16
CA VAL A 82 -5.27 -3.86 18.69
C VAL A 82 -5.94 -4.55 17.50
N ILE A 83 -5.16 -5.11 16.58
CA ILE A 83 -5.66 -5.85 15.41
C ILE A 83 -6.30 -7.18 15.82
N LEU A 84 -5.62 -7.95 16.67
CA LEU A 84 -6.08 -9.29 17.09
C LEU A 84 -7.14 -9.25 18.20
N PHE A 85 -7.19 -8.18 19.00
CA PHE A 85 -8.12 -8.02 20.12
C PHE A 85 -8.68 -6.58 20.17
N PRO A 86 -9.44 -6.12 19.14
CA PRO A 86 -9.94 -4.74 19.03
C PRO A 86 -10.95 -4.36 20.12
N PHE A 87 -11.44 -5.34 20.90
CA PHE A 87 -12.29 -5.13 22.07
C PHE A 87 -11.50 -4.64 23.28
N LEU A 88 -10.23 -5.03 23.41
CA LEU A 88 -9.39 -4.72 24.57
C LEU A 88 -8.75 -3.33 24.46
N HIS A 89 -8.71 -2.72 23.27
CA HIS A 89 -8.22 -1.37 23.10
C HIS A 89 -9.22 -0.33 23.65
N ARG A 90 -8.99 0.05 24.92
CA ARG A 90 -9.72 1.09 25.67
C ARG A 90 -9.32 2.53 25.29
N GLY A 91 -8.33 2.71 24.42
CA GLY A 91 -7.86 4.03 24.00
C GLY A 91 -8.78 4.74 23.00
N HIS A 92 -8.47 6.01 22.72
CA HIS A 92 -9.10 6.75 21.64
C HIS A 92 -8.67 6.18 20.29
N TRP A 93 -9.65 5.93 19.41
CA TRP A 93 -9.45 5.44 18.03
C TRP A 93 -9.24 6.57 17.00
N THR A 94 -8.91 7.78 17.47
CA THR A 94 -8.70 8.97 16.66
C THR A 94 -7.21 9.13 16.39
N ARG A 95 -6.85 9.42 15.14
CA ARG A 95 -5.46 9.78 14.81
C ARG A 95 -5.08 11.10 15.48
N ILE A 96 -3.83 11.21 15.90
CA ILE A 96 -3.28 12.45 16.44
C ILE A 96 -2.77 13.29 15.27
N THR A 97 -3.36 14.47 15.09
CA THR A 97 -2.86 15.50 14.17
C THR A 97 -2.07 16.54 14.94
N GLU A 98 -0.96 16.99 14.36
CA GLU A 98 -0.20 18.16 14.83
C GLU A 98 -0.22 19.26 13.76
N PRO A 99 -0.43 20.54 14.14
CA PRO A 99 -0.32 21.66 13.22
C PRO A 99 1.16 21.94 12.94
N VAL A 100 1.68 21.48 11.81
CA VAL A 100 3.05 21.74 11.35
C VAL A 100 2.98 22.76 10.22
N GLY A 101 3.50 23.97 10.46
CA GLY A 101 3.55 25.04 9.45
C GLY A 101 2.19 25.48 8.91
N GLY A 102 1.14 25.51 9.76
CA GLY A 102 -0.21 25.91 9.35
C GLY A 102 -1.01 24.84 8.59
N ARG A 103 -0.46 23.63 8.41
CA ARG A 103 -1.19 22.46 7.90
C ARG A 103 -1.32 21.40 8.99
N LEU A 104 -2.47 20.74 9.07
CA LEU A 104 -2.67 19.58 9.94
C LEU A 104 -1.92 18.38 9.34
N SER A 105 -0.83 17.97 9.99
CA SER A 105 -0.06 16.78 9.62
C SER A 105 -0.39 15.62 10.57
N TYR A 106 -0.44 14.39 10.05
CA TYR A 106 -0.65 13.21 10.89
C TYR A 106 0.66 12.75 11.52
N LYS A 107 0.61 12.29 12.78
CA LYS A 107 1.78 11.73 13.45
C LYS A 107 2.20 10.37 12.84
N PRO A 108 3.52 10.10 12.71
CA PRO A 108 4.00 8.83 12.21
C PRO A 108 3.65 7.68 13.18
N PRO A 109 3.60 6.42 12.69
CA PRO A 109 3.13 5.28 13.48
C PRO A 109 3.83 5.11 14.84
N VAL A 110 5.14 5.36 14.95
CA VAL A 110 5.88 5.36 16.24
C VAL A 110 5.15 6.15 17.36
N GLN A 111 4.48 7.25 17.01
CA GLN A 111 3.86 8.18 17.95
C GLN A 111 2.32 8.07 18.04
N ASP A 112 1.67 7.34 17.13
CA ASP A 112 0.22 7.16 17.11
C ASP A 112 -0.16 5.71 16.74
N ILE A 113 -0.74 5.01 17.71
CA ILE A 113 -1.22 3.63 17.58
C ILE A 113 -2.35 3.47 16.52
N ASN A 114 -3.07 4.54 16.22
CA ASN A 114 -4.17 4.55 15.24
C ASN A 114 -3.71 4.91 13.82
N ALA A 115 -2.49 5.42 13.67
CA ALA A 115 -1.92 5.68 12.36
C ALA A 115 -1.75 4.36 11.59
N PRO A 116 -2.06 4.34 10.28
CA PRO A 116 -1.83 3.18 9.44
C PRO A 116 -0.33 3.02 9.18
N ASP A 117 0.13 1.77 9.24
CA ASP A 117 1.48 1.36 8.89
C ASP A 117 1.42 0.31 7.78
N LEU A 118 2.43 0.27 6.92
CA LEU A 118 2.53 -0.73 5.84
C LEU A 118 3.45 -1.90 6.23
N TYR A 119 4.19 -1.76 7.34
CA TYR A 119 5.08 -2.77 7.89
C TYR A 119 4.32 -4.03 8.36
N ILE A 120 3.32 -3.91 9.23
CA ILE A 120 2.58 -5.05 9.77
C ILE A 120 1.79 -5.77 8.67
N PRO A 121 1.07 -5.10 7.74
CA PRO A 121 0.45 -5.74 6.59
C PRO A 121 1.43 -6.59 5.76
N LEU A 122 2.60 -6.04 5.42
CA LEU A 122 3.62 -6.73 4.64
C LEU A 122 4.20 -7.94 5.38
N MET A 123 4.55 -7.77 6.66
CA MET A 123 5.09 -8.86 7.49
C MET A 123 4.05 -9.95 7.77
N ALA A 124 2.78 -9.58 7.97
CA ALA A 124 1.67 -10.51 8.14
C ALA A 124 1.38 -11.27 6.86
N PHE A 125 1.46 -10.64 5.68
CA PHE A 125 1.35 -11.31 4.39
C PHE A 125 2.48 -12.34 4.20
N GLY A 126 3.74 -11.97 4.44
CA GLY A 126 4.86 -12.91 4.41
C GLY A 126 4.68 -14.09 5.37
N THR A 127 4.21 -13.81 6.59
CA THR A 127 3.90 -14.85 7.59
C THR A 127 2.79 -15.78 7.11
N TYR A 128 1.72 -15.26 6.49
CA TYR A 128 0.64 -16.05 5.91
C TYR A 128 1.15 -17.03 4.85
N ILE A 129 2.07 -16.61 3.97
CA ILE A 129 2.67 -17.48 2.95
C ILE A 129 3.53 -18.57 3.59
N ILE A 130 4.36 -18.23 4.58
CA ILE A 130 5.22 -19.19 5.29
C ILE A 130 4.37 -20.23 6.04
N VAL A 131 3.35 -19.79 6.78
CA VAL A 131 2.43 -20.69 7.51
C VAL A 131 1.61 -21.55 6.55
N ALA A 132 1.20 -21.03 5.39
CA ALA A 132 0.51 -21.82 4.37
C ALA A 132 1.41 -22.90 3.76
N GLY A 133 2.66 -22.58 3.42
CA GLY A 133 3.64 -23.54 2.93
C GLY A 133 3.96 -24.63 3.96
N TYR A 134 4.10 -24.23 5.24
CA TYR A 134 4.30 -25.18 6.33
C TYR A 134 3.08 -26.09 6.55
N ALA A 135 1.85 -25.55 6.50
CA ALA A 135 0.62 -26.33 6.57
C ALA A 135 0.47 -27.31 5.39
N LEU A 136 0.81 -26.89 4.16
CA LEU A 136 0.88 -27.78 2.99
C LEU A 136 1.88 -28.93 3.20
N GLY A 137 3.05 -28.63 3.77
CA GLY A 137 4.07 -29.62 4.11
C GLY A 137 3.59 -30.65 5.12
N VAL A 138 3.00 -30.22 6.24
CA VAL A 138 2.45 -31.11 7.27
C VAL A 138 1.30 -31.97 6.73
N LEU A 139 0.52 -31.46 5.77
CA LEU A 139 -0.55 -32.22 5.10
C LEU A 139 -0.06 -33.15 3.98
N GLY A 140 1.25 -33.17 3.67
CA GLY A 140 1.81 -33.98 2.58
C GLY A 140 1.42 -33.51 1.17
N ARG A 141 0.97 -32.26 1.02
CA ARG A 141 0.50 -31.67 -0.25
C ARG A 141 1.36 -30.50 -0.73
N PHE A 142 2.60 -30.43 -0.25
CA PHE A 142 3.50 -29.36 -0.65
C PHE A 142 3.94 -29.53 -2.10
N THR A 143 3.48 -28.62 -2.95
CA THR A 143 4.02 -28.38 -4.30
C THR A 143 4.34 -26.89 -4.45
N PRO A 144 5.38 -26.52 -5.21
CA PRO A 144 5.68 -25.11 -5.46
C PRO A 144 4.53 -24.40 -6.19
N GLU A 145 3.74 -25.12 -6.98
CA GLU A 145 2.52 -24.65 -7.63
C GLU A 145 1.43 -24.28 -6.60
N ALA A 146 1.16 -25.13 -5.60
CA ALA A 146 0.16 -24.86 -4.57
C ALA A 146 0.55 -23.64 -3.71
N LEU A 147 1.84 -23.48 -3.38
CA LEU A 147 2.34 -22.30 -2.68
C LEU A 147 2.21 -21.03 -3.53
N THR A 148 2.51 -21.11 -4.83
CA THR A 148 2.41 -19.99 -5.78
C THR A 148 0.95 -19.59 -6.03
N LEU A 149 0.03 -20.56 -6.07
CA LEU A 149 -1.41 -20.33 -6.12
C LEU A 149 -1.87 -19.58 -4.86
N GLN A 150 -1.46 -20.03 -3.68
CA GLN A 150 -1.82 -19.39 -2.41
C GLN A 150 -1.24 -17.97 -2.26
N PHE A 151 -0.05 -17.71 -2.83
CA PHE A 151 0.54 -16.38 -2.96
C PHE A 151 -0.28 -15.47 -3.88
N SER A 152 -0.57 -15.93 -5.09
CA SER A 152 -1.35 -15.20 -6.10
C SER A 152 -2.76 -14.87 -5.61
N LYS A 153 -3.40 -15.85 -4.95
CA LYS A 153 -4.68 -15.72 -4.25
C LYS A 153 -4.64 -14.71 -3.11
N GLY A 154 -3.53 -14.68 -2.35
CA GLY A 154 -3.27 -13.68 -1.32
C GLY A 154 -3.19 -12.26 -1.89
N ILE A 155 -2.41 -12.04 -2.95
CA ILE A 155 -2.34 -10.75 -3.65
C ILE A 155 -3.72 -10.34 -4.19
N LEU A 156 -4.42 -11.26 -4.85
CA LEU A 156 -5.76 -11.01 -5.40
C LEU A 156 -6.76 -10.64 -4.30
N GLY A 157 -6.78 -11.37 -3.17
CA GLY A 157 -7.63 -11.06 -2.03
C GLY A 157 -7.31 -9.70 -1.39
N TRP A 158 -6.04 -9.35 -1.26
CA TRP A 158 -5.64 -8.02 -0.77
C TRP A 158 -6.11 -6.92 -1.74
N PHE A 159 -5.88 -7.08 -3.04
CA PHE A 159 -6.33 -6.14 -4.06
C PHE A 159 -7.86 -5.96 -4.06
N LEU A 160 -8.62 -7.06 -4.04
CA LEU A 160 -10.08 -7.02 -3.97
C LEU A 160 -10.56 -6.30 -2.70
N GLN A 161 -9.90 -6.50 -1.55
CA GLN A 161 -10.23 -5.81 -0.31
C GLN A 161 -9.94 -4.31 -0.37
N VAL A 162 -8.85 -3.90 -1.03
CA VAL A 162 -8.54 -2.48 -1.29
C VAL A 162 -9.59 -1.85 -2.21
N MET A 163 -9.95 -2.51 -3.31
CA MET A 163 -11.01 -2.07 -4.21
C MET A 163 -12.36 -1.94 -3.50
N LEU A 164 -12.73 -2.91 -2.66
CA LEU A 164 -13.95 -2.87 -1.87
C LEU A 164 -13.98 -1.69 -0.90
N ILE A 165 -12.90 -1.45 -0.13
CA ILE A 165 -12.84 -0.31 0.80
C ILE A 165 -12.86 1.03 0.03
N LYS A 166 -12.08 1.18 -1.05
CA LYS A 166 -12.09 2.40 -1.88
C LYS A 166 -13.45 2.63 -2.55
N GLY A 167 -14.11 1.58 -3.05
CA GLY A 167 -15.45 1.65 -3.64
C GLY A 167 -16.53 2.08 -2.64
N LEU A 168 -16.48 1.55 -1.42
CA LEU A 168 -17.38 1.97 -0.32
C LEU A 168 -17.14 3.43 0.09
N LEU A 169 -15.87 3.86 0.22
CA LEU A 169 -15.51 5.25 0.49
C LEU A 169 -15.97 6.20 -0.64
N TYR A 170 -15.86 5.78 -1.90
CA TYR A 170 -16.31 6.54 -3.06
C TYR A 170 -17.84 6.64 -3.15
N SER A 171 -18.57 5.55 -2.93
CA SER A 171 -20.04 5.55 -2.80
C SER A 171 -20.54 6.46 -1.67
N LEU A 172 -19.71 6.65 -0.64
CA LEU A 172 -19.95 7.55 0.46
C LEU A 172 -19.45 8.99 0.23
N GLY A 173 -18.91 9.31 -0.96
CA GLY A 173 -18.43 10.64 -1.30
C GLY A 173 -17.29 11.10 -0.39
N SER A 174 -16.43 10.17 0.02
CA SER A 174 -15.25 10.39 0.88
C SER A 174 -14.01 9.96 0.10
N SER A 175 -13.62 10.76 -0.90
CA SER A 175 -12.48 10.48 -1.78
C SER A 175 -11.11 10.75 -1.12
N GLU A 176 -11.08 11.59 -0.08
CA GLU A 176 -9.89 12.17 0.55
C GLU A 176 -8.98 11.16 1.29
N ALA A 177 -9.39 9.91 1.48
CA ALA A 177 -8.55 8.89 2.11
C ALA A 177 -7.34 8.53 1.23
N PRO A 178 -6.09 8.65 1.72
CA PRO A 178 -4.89 8.22 1.00
C PRO A 178 -4.99 6.75 0.54
N LEU A 179 -4.41 6.42 -0.62
CA LEU A 179 -4.45 5.04 -1.12
C LEU A 179 -3.67 4.09 -0.20
N LEU A 180 -2.50 4.53 0.29
CA LEU A 180 -1.64 3.75 1.18
C LEU A 180 -2.32 3.43 2.54
N ASP A 181 -3.13 4.34 3.07
CA ASP A 181 -4.00 4.07 4.23
C ASP A 181 -4.91 2.87 3.98
N VAL A 182 -5.60 2.86 2.82
CA VAL A 182 -6.55 1.79 2.48
C VAL A 182 -5.83 0.46 2.24
N VAL A 183 -4.65 0.47 1.60
CA VAL A 183 -3.80 -0.72 1.44
C VAL A 183 -3.38 -1.28 2.79
N ALA A 184 -2.95 -0.42 3.71
CA ALA A 184 -2.62 -0.83 5.07
C ALA A 184 -3.83 -1.45 5.80
N TYR A 185 -4.98 -0.76 5.80
CA TYR A 185 -6.19 -1.25 6.45
C TYR A 185 -6.68 -2.60 5.90
N ALA A 186 -6.62 -2.79 4.58
CA ALA A 186 -6.98 -4.06 3.94
C ALA A 186 -6.06 -5.22 4.35
N GLY A 187 -4.76 -4.96 4.54
CA GLY A 187 -3.76 -6.01 4.76
C GLY A 187 -3.63 -6.51 6.21
N TYR A 188 -4.13 -5.79 7.22
CA TYR A 188 -4.06 -6.29 8.61
C TYR A 188 -4.82 -7.61 8.84
N GLY A 189 -5.78 -7.95 7.97
CA GLY A 189 -6.49 -9.24 8.02
C GLY A 189 -5.56 -10.46 7.98
N PHE A 190 -4.43 -10.37 7.26
CA PHE A 190 -3.45 -11.45 7.17
C PHE A 190 -2.85 -11.85 8.54
N ALA A 191 -2.84 -10.96 9.54
CA ALA A 191 -2.36 -11.30 10.88
C ALA A 191 -3.27 -12.33 11.57
N GLY A 192 -4.60 -12.14 11.47
CA GLY A 192 -5.59 -13.08 11.97
C GLY A 192 -5.60 -14.39 11.17
N THR A 193 -5.57 -14.29 9.83
CA THR A 193 -5.51 -15.46 8.93
C THR A 193 -4.29 -16.34 9.22
N SER A 194 -3.11 -15.74 9.41
CA SER A 194 -1.88 -16.47 9.75
C SER A 194 -2.02 -17.28 11.04
N LEU A 195 -2.62 -16.68 12.08
CA LEU A 195 -2.84 -17.34 13.37
C LEU A 195 -3.90 -18.44 13.30
N ALA A 196 -4.97 -18.25 12.52
CA ALA A 196 -5.97 -19.29 12.27
C ALA A 196 -5.39 -20.50 11.52
N MET A 197 -4.53 -20.24 10.53
CA MET A 197 -3.82 -21.30 9.79
C MET A 197 -2.80 -22.01 10.67
N LEU A 198 -2.07 -21.30 11.53
CA LEU A 198 -1.18 -21.90 12.53
C LEU A 198 -1.95 -22.83 13.49
N ALA A 199 -3.10 -22.37 14.02
CA ALA A 199 -3.96 -23.14 14.91
C ALA A 199 -4.48 -24.44 14.27
N ARG A 200 -4.75 -24.41 12.95
CA ARG A 200 -5.14 -25.60 12.17
C ARG A 200 -4.09 -26.72 12.20
N ILE A 201 -2.80 -26.37 12.23
CA ILE A 201 -1.69 -27.33 12.21
C ILE A 201 -1.62 -28.11 13.53
N PHE A 202 -1.89 -27.45 14.66
CA PHE A 202 -1.95 -28.10 15.97
C PHE A 202 -3.22 -28.93 16.17
N TRP A 203 -4.38 -28.43 15.71
CA TRP A 203 -5.66 -29.12 15.88
C TRP A 203 -6.68 -28.73 14.80
N SER A 204 -6.99 -29.64 13.88
CA SER A 204 -7.86 -29.37 12.72
C SER A 204 -9.24 -28.79 13.07
N TYR A 205 -9.85 -29.19 14.19
CA TYR A 205 -11.14 -28.65 14.62
C TYR A 205 -11.04 -27.22 15.21
N LEU A 206 -9.89 -26.83 15.77
CA LEU A 206 -9.69 -25.53 16.43
C LEU A 206 -9.78 -24.39 15.41
N TYR A 207 -9.35 -24.65 14.17
CA TYR A 207 -9.54 -23.78 13.01
C TYR A 207 -10.99 -23.29 12.87
N TYR A 208 -11.99 -24.15 13.03
CA TYR A 208 -13.40 -23.78 12.83
C TYR A 208 -13.95 -22.84 13.92
N PHE A 209 -13.31 -22.77 15.10
CA PHE A 209 -13.64 -21.82 16.16
C PHE A 209 -12.79 -20.55 16.09
N ILE A 210 -11.49 -20.69 15.82
CA ILE A 210 -10.53 -19.58 15.76
C ILE A 210 -10.72 -18.73 14.49
N MET A 211 -11.11 -19.32 13.36
CA MET A 211 -11.27 -18.58 12.10
C MET A 211 -12.42 -17.55 12.18
N PRO A 212 -13.66 -17.90 12.61
CA PRO A 212 -14.71 -16.91 12.86
C PRO A 212 -14.29 -15.83 13.87
N TRP A 213 -13.55 -16.18 14.91
CA TRP A 213 -13.06 -15.21 15.90
C TRP A 213 -12.16 -14.15 15.25
N PHE A 214 -11.22 -14.54 14.40
CA PHE A 214 -10.39 -13.57 13.68
C PHE A 214 -11.16 -12.80 12.61
N CYS A 215 -12.16 -13.38 11.94
CA CYS A 215 -13.07 -12.63 11.07
C CYS A 215 -13.81 -11.51 11.84
N ILE A 216 -14.32 -11.82 13.04
CA ILE A 216 -14.96 -10.84 13.94
C ILE A 216 -13.96 -9.75 14.35
N CYS A 217 -12.73 -10.11 14.75
CA CYS A 217 -11.71 -9.13 15.13
C CYS A 217 -11.34 -8.20 13.96
N THR A 218 -11.04 -8.75 12.79
CA THR A 218 -10.72 -7.94 11.59
C THR A 218 -11.90 -7.05 11.19
N GLY A 219 -13.13 -7.56 11.22
CA GLY A 219 -14.34 -6.79 10.93
C GLY A 219 -14.54 -5.62 11.91
N VAL A 220 -14.42 -5.86 13.22
CA VAL A 220 -14.56 -4.81 14.24
C VAL A 220 -13.43 -3.78 14.15
N PHE A 221 -12.20 -4.20 13.88
CA PHE A 221 -11.06 -3.30 13.66
C PHE A 221 -11.29 -2.39 12.44
N LEU A 222 -11.74 -2.96 11.31
CA LEU A 222 -12.07 -2.20 10.11
C LEU A 222 -13.24 -1.23 10.35
N VAL A 223 -14.30 -1.66 11.04
CA VAL A 223 -15.43 -0.80 11.37
C VAL A 223 -15.00 0.38 12.25
N LYS A 224 -14.21 0.14 13.29
CA LYS A 224 -13.75 1.20 14.20
C LYS A 224 -12.83 2.21 13.50
N THR A 225 -11.92 1.74 12.64
CA THR A 225 -11.00 2.62 11.88
C THR A 225 -11.74 3.38 10.77
N MET A 226 -12.55 2.71 9.95
CA MET A 226 -13.29 3.34 8.85
C MET A 226 -14.38 4.30 9.32
N LYS A 227 -15.07 4.01 10.43
CA LYS A 227 -16.04 4.95 11.04
C LYS A 227 -15.39 6.30 11.37
N ARG A 228 -14.11 6.33 11.75
CA ARG A 228 -13.37 7.58 12.00
C ARG A 228 -12.85 8.24 10.73
N VAL A 229 -12.42 7.48 9.71
CA VAL A 229 -12.09 8.06 8.38
C VAL A 229 -13.31 8.78 7.78
N LEU A 230 -14.52 8.21 7.91
CA LEU A 230 -15.76 8.86 7.44
C LEU A 230 -16.20 10.08 8.26
N LEU A 231 -15.98 10.07 9.57
CA LEU A 231 -16.43 11.13 10.50
C LEU A 231 -15.38 12.25 10.71
N GLY A 232 -14.14 12.04 10.28
CA GLY A 232 -13.07 13.05 10.35
C GLY A 232 -13.07 14.05 9.18
N GLY A 233 -13.92 13.83 8.17
CA GLY A 233 -14.01 14.72 7.01
C GLY A 233 -14.69 16.06 7.33
N PRO A 234 -14.27 17.19 6.72
CA PRO A 234 -14.82 18.53 7.00
C PRO A 234 -16.33 18.72 6.75
N ARG A 235 -16.98 17.79 6.04
CA ARG A 235 -18.39 17.86 5.61
C ARG A 235 -19.33 16.95 6.40
N SER A 236 -19.12 16.83 7.72
CA SER A 236 -19.86 15.87 8.56
C SER A 236 -21.30 16.29 8.93
N TYR A 237 -21.81 17.43 8.45
CA TYR A 237 -23.11 17.98 8.90
C TYR A 237 -24.35 17.47 8.14
N GLU A 238 -24.21 16.99 6.89
CA GLU A 238 -25.36 16.55 6.04
C GLU A 238 -25.42 15.03 5.81
N ARG A 239 -24.52 14.24 6.40
CA ARG A 239 -24.27 12.86 5.99
C ARG A 239 -25.14 11.84 6.73
N HIS A 240 -26.35 11.56 6.20
CA HIS A 240 -27.36 10.60 6.72
C HIS A 240 -26.73 9.42 7.51
N PRO A 241 -26.93 9.35 8.85
CA PRO A 241 -26.15 8.45 9.69
C PRO A 241 -26.47 6.97 9.47
N SER A 242 -27.71 6.63 9.08
CA SER A 242 -28.16 5.25 8.85
C SER A 242 -27.34 4.54 7.76
N ARG A 243 -27.16 5.18 6.60
CA ARG A 243 -26.48 4.59 5.43
C ARG A 243 -25.04 4.17 5.75
N ASN A 244 -24.32 4.99 6.53
CA ASN A 244 -22.95 4.68 6.97
C ASN A 244 -22.89 3.41 7.83
N HIS A 245 -23.87 3.18 8.70
CA HIS A 245 -23.88 2.00 9.57
C HIS A 245 -24.09 0.71 8.78
N TYR A 246 -24.95 0.71 7.75
CA TYR A 246 -25.13 -0.45 6.86
C TYR A 246 -23.86 -0.78 6.07
N PHE A 247 -23.15 0.22 5.54
CA PHE A 247 -21.88 -0.02 4.83
C PHE A 247 -20.77 -0.54 5.75
N LEU A 248 -20.70 -0.05 6.99
CA LEU A 248 -19.76 -0.57 7.99
C LEU A 248 -20.10 -2.02 8.39
N LEU A 249 -21.38 -2.34 8.58
CA LEU A 249 -21.84 -3.71 8.82
C LEU A 249 -21.48 -4.64 7.64
N PHE A 250 -21.72 -4.19 6.41
CA PHE A 250 -21.34 -4.91 5.19
C PHE A 250 -19.83 -5.16 5.11
N LEU A 251 -19.00 -4.15 5.39
CA LEU A 251 -17.54 -4.29 5.42
C LEU A 251 -17.07 -5.35 6.42
N ALA A 252 -17.71 -5.44 7.59
CA ALA A 252 -17.44 -6.48 8.58
C ALA A 252 -17.94 -7.87 8.12
N ALA A 253 -19.14 -7.95 7.54
CA ALA A 253 -19.72 -9.19 7.04
C ALA A 253 -18.88 -9.81 5.90
N VAL A 254 -18.36 -9.00 4.99
CA VAL A 254 -17.47 -9.42 3.89
C VAL A 254 -16.17 -10.06 4.38
N GLN A 255 -15.69 -9.75 5.60
CA GLN A 255 -14.49 -10.39 6.14
C GLN A 255 -14.64 -11.90 6.28
N PHE A 256 -15.85 -12.41 6.52
CA PHE A 256 -16.08 -13.85 6.64
C PHE A 256 -15.75 -14.61 5.34
N PRO A 257 -16.46 -14.42 4.22
CA PRO A 257 -16.16 -15.15 2.98
C PRO A 257 -14.75 -14.84 2.46
N MET A 258 -14.27 -13.61 2.60
CA MET A 258 -12.95 -13.19 2.14
C MET A 258 -11.82 -13.91 2.89
N LEU A 259 -11.82 -13.88 4.23
CA LEU A 259 -10.75 -14.48 5.02
C LEU A 259 -10.87 -16.02 5.00
N PHE A 260 -12.08 -16.60 5.02
CA PHE A 260 -12.27 -18.05 4.85
C PHE A 260 -11.81 -18.54 3.47
N TRP A 261 -12.00 -17.75 2.42
CA TRP A 261 -11.45 -18.07 1.11
C TRP A 261 -9.92 -18.06 1.15
N LEU A 262 -9.30 -17.00 1.71
CA LEU A 262 -7.84 -16.91 1.87
C LEU A 262 -7.25 -18.08 2.70
N SER A 263 -7.84 -18.42 3.83
CA SER A 263 -7.36 -19.50 4.71
C SER A 263 -7.59 -20.91 4.15
N ASN A 264 -8.46 -21.07 3.15
CA ASN A 264 -8.69 -22.36 2.51
C ASN A 264 -7.50 -22.73 1.61
N ILE A 265 -6.68 -23.67 2.09
CA ILE A 265 -5.55 -24.20 1.34
C ILE A 265 -6.05 -25.31 0.40
N SER A 266 -6.24 -24.97 -0.87
CA SER A 266 -6.47 -25.96 -1.94
C SER A 266 -5.12 -26.34 -2.54
N GLY A 267 -4.63 -27.51 -2.15
CA GLY A 267 -3.54 -28.26 -2.77
C GLY A 267 -3.99 -29.71 -2.95
#